data_AF-A0A2L0EP30-F1
#
_entry.id   AF-A0A2L0EP30-F1
#
_cell.length_a   1.000
_cell.length_b   1.000
_cell.length_c   1.000
_cell.angle_alpha   90.00
_cell.angle_beta   90.00
_cell.angle_gamma   90.00
#
_symmetry.space_group_name_H-M   'P 1'
#
loop_
_entity.id
_entity.type
_entity.pdbx_description
1 polymer ?
#
loop_
_entity_poly.entity_id
_entity_poly.type
_entity_poly.pdbx_seq_one_letter_code
_entity_poly.pdbx_strand_id
1 'polypeptide(L)'
;MLRVVHTFGRNAGAVELHDKRAVRFGRAPDNDVVFDANYDRDASTHHAEARLEASGWVLHDLDSRNGTYVGGQRIKQHAIASGDEVTFGAQGPRVRLELVERRAPGPPQAHAALPQTHAAPAYVPAPPAHAHAPPAHVQPAHAHAHAPPAHAQAVPPPPGPAAAYAAPAGYPAPAAGYPAPAAGYPAAFHHAPAALAPPAGARRVGERTIAMMISSAVSAATGRSKPRGTVELHAMLHKEVHAATAGQRRTTYILALLLVVALASLAGLIVYNRSSHDEIGRLRAELARLPPEDPRRKEIERRLGTLHPSNANFGRNLHDRVRKGIFMLAAGREGFCTAFAVRPSVLATNAHCIAAAKRRGGTIVALENEGRGQISFAVTSMRTHPQYRDSADQLTPDVGVVSISGRAAAVLELASREELAAAGAGDDVYLIGFPERLTDAANPVATFLAANIGRITGGNGRPAPAADAWLIQHDARSTSGMNGSPVFNGQGKVIGINAGSYLEGNDETISGQKTEVVKASPYKFGMRIDLLDAILR
;
A
#
# COMPACT_ATOMS: atom_id res chain seq x y z
N MET A 1 -25.57 7.46 -25.46
CA MET A 1 -25.64 7.80 -24.02
C MET A 1 -24.42 8.64 -23.67
N LEU A 2 -24.51 9.47 -22.64
CA LEU A 2 -23.38 10.23 -22.12
C LEU A 2 -22.91 9.56 -20.82
N ARG A 3 -21.68 9.06 -20.81
CA ARG A 3 -21.03 8.54 -19.60
C ARG A 3 -20.15 9.63 -19.01
N VAL A 4 -20.33 9.92 -17.73
CA VAL A 4 -19.62 10.97 -17.00
C VAL A 4 -18.76 10.29 -15.94
N VAL A 5 -17.46 10.45 -16.02
CA VAL A 5 -16.49 9.89 -15.06
C VAL A 5 -15.92 11.04 -14.24
N HIS A 6 -16.20 11.10 -12.94
CA HIS A 6 -15.65 12.14 -12.07
C HIS A 6 -14.16 11.88 -11.84
N THR A 7 -13.29 12.78 -12.31
CA THR A 7 -11.84 12.64 -12.19
C THR A 7 -11.27 13.46 -11.03
N PHE A 8 -11.99 14.49 -10.56
CA PHE A 8 -11.61 15.34 -9.43
C PHE A 8 -12.83 16.03 -8.81
N GLY A 9 -12.75 16.38 -7.52
CA GLY A 9 -13.88 16.91 -6.74
C GLY A 9 -14.39 15.91 -5.70
N ARG A 10 -15.48 16.23 -5.00
CA ARG A 10 -16.03 15.36 -3.94
C ARG A 10 -16.40 13.97 -4.46
N ASN A 11 -16.91 13.91 -5.68
CA ASN A 11 -17.39 12.68 -6.33
C ASN A 11 -16.30 11.96 -7.13
N ALA A 12 -15.02 12.34 -7.00
CA ALA A 12 -13.93 11.71 -7.77
C ALA A 12 -13.92 10.18 -7.66
N GLY A 13 -13.89 9.50 -8.80
CA GLY A 13 -14.01 8.06 -8.94
C GLY A 13 -15.43 7.56 -9.25
N ALA A 14 -16.46 8.39 -9.08
CA ALA A 14 -17.82 8.06 -9.48
C ALA A 14 -17.95 8.02 -11.01
N VAL A 15 -18.83 7.14 -11.49
CA VAL A 15 -19.19 7.02 -12.90
C VAL A 15 -20.70 7.08 -13.00
N GLU A 16 -21.21 7.98 -13.81
CA GLU A 16 -22.64 8.15 -14.08
C GLU A 16 -22.92 7.90 -15.56
N LEU A 17 -24.07 7.31 -15.87
CA LEU A 17 -24.51 7.07 -17.25
C LEU A 17 -25.88 7.72 -17.44
N HIS A 18 -25.98 8.62 -18.40
CA HIS A 18 -27.21 9.34 -18.70
C HIS A 18 -27.71 8.98 -20.11
N ASP A 19 -28.97 8.54 -20.18
CA ASP A 19 -29.70 8.30 -21.44
C ASP A 19 -30.66 9.44 -21.80
N LYS A 20 -30.50 10.60 -21.15
CA LYS A 20 -31.26 11.81 -21.47
C LYS A 20 -30.67 12.50 -22.70
N ARG A 21 -31.48 13.34 -23.37
CA ARG A 21 -31.01 14.21 -24.47
C ARG A 21 -30.36 15.51 -23.99
N ALA A 22 -30.51 15.83 -22.72
CA ALA A 22 -29.83 16.93 -22.04
C ALA A 22 -29.39 16.46 -20.66
N VAL A 23 -28.18 16.83 -20.24
CA VAL A 23 -27.57 16.48 -18.96
C VAL A 23 -27.04 17.76 -18.34
N ARG A 24 -27.63 18.20 -17.24
CA ARG A 24 -27.21 19.42 -16.50
C ARG A 24 -26.17 19.10 -15.44
N PHE A 25 -25.21 20.01 -15.28
CA PHE A 25 -24.12 19.96 -14.31
C PHE A 25 -24.22 21.16 -13.36
N GLY A 26 -24.15 20.93 -12.06
CA GLY A 26 -24.17 22.01 -11.08
C GLY A 26 -24.29 21.54 -9.64
N ARG A 27 -24.32 22.47 -8.69
CA ARG A 27 -24.43 22.18 -7.25
C ARG A 27 -25.86 22.01 -6.76
N ALA A 28 -26.86 22.49 -7.50
CA ALA A 28 -28.25 22.28 -7.10
C ALA A 28 -28.66 20.82 -7.32
N PRO A 29 -29.52 20.28 -6.44
CA PRO A 29 -29.94 18.88 -6.50
C PRO A 29 -30.87 18.55 -7.69
N ASP A 30 -31.32 19.55 -8.45
CA ASP A 30 -32.15 19.40 -9.66
C ASP A 30 -31.33 19.28 -10.97
N ASN A 31 -30.00 19.26 -10.86
CA ASN A 31 -29.10 18.90 -11.95
C ASN A 31 -29.02 17.37 -12.12
N ASP A 32 -28.59 16.92 -13.30
CA ASP A 32 -28.40 15.50 -13.56
C ASP A 32 -27.08 14.99 -12.97
N VAL A 33 -26.03 15.80 -13.05
CA VAL A 33 -24.74 15.59 -12.40
C VAL A 33 -24.59 16.64 -11.31
N VAL A 34 -24.72 16.20 -10.06
CA VAL A 34 -24.74 17.08 -8.89
C VAL A 34 -23.37 17.11 -8.21
N PHE A 35 -22.77 18.30 -8.15
CA PHE A 35 -21.54 18.56 -7.40
C PHE A 35 -21.85 18.91 -5.95
N ASP A 36 -20.93 18.60 -5.03
CA ASP A 36 -21.17 18.83 -3.60
C ASP A 36 -21.19 20.32 -3.29
N ALA A 37 -22.27 20.79 -2.67
CA ALA A 37 -22.50 22.21 -2.44
C ALA A 37 -21.45 22.86 -1.51
N ASN A 38 -20.84 22.09 -0.61
CA ASN A 38 -19.90 22.55 0.41
C ASN A 38 -18.44 22.37 -0.02
N TYR A 39 -18.16 21.33 -0.79
CA TYR A 39 -16.81 20.97 -1.22
C TYR A 39 -16.46 21.54 -2.60
N ASP A 40 -17.35 21.41 -3.58
CA ASP A 40 -17.12 21.80 -4.97
C ASP A 40 -17.57 23.24 -5.24
N ARG A 41 -17.19 24.17 -4.33
CA ARG A 41 -17.70 25.56 -4.28
C ARG A 41 -17.47 26.38 -5.55
N ASP A 42 -16.49 25.96 -6.35
CA ASP A 42 -16.14 26.59 -7.62
C ASP A 42 -17.15 26.31 -8.73
N ALA A 43 -17.95 25.24 -8.60
CA ALA A 43 -19.08 25.00 -9.47
C ALA A 43 -20.24 25.96 -9.15
N SER A 44 -21.11 26.21 -10.11
CA SER A 44 -22.29 27.05 -9.93
C SER A 44 -23.48 26.17 -9.56
N THR A 45 -24.53 26.79 -9.02
CA THR A 45 -25.79 26.09 -8.72
C THR A 45 -26.34 25.37 -9.95
N HIS A 46 -26.37 26.04 -11.10
CA HIS A 46 -26.56 25.48 -12.43
C HIS A 46 -25.39 25.98 -13.27
N HIS A 47 -24.47 25.10 -13.66
CA HIS A 47 -23.16 25.52 -14.19
C HIS A 47 -23.06 25.30 -15.70
N ALA A 48 -23.41 24.11 -16.18
CA ALA A 48 -23.35 23.78 -17.60
C ALA A 48 -24.43 22.78 -17.98
N GLU A 49 -24.64 22.59 -19.27
CA GLU A 49 -25.55 21.59 -19.82
C GLU A 49 -24.95 20.94 -21.07
N ALA A 50 -24.85 19.62 -21.08
CA ALA A 50 -24.56 18.87 -22.29
C ALA A 50 -25.88 18.56 -23.00
N ARG A 51 -25.98 18.90 -24.29
CA ARG A 51 -27.17 18.70 -25.13
C ARG A 51 -26.83 17.80 -26.31
N LEU A 52 -27.71 16.86 -26.61
CA LEU A 52 -27.66 16.05 -27.83
C LEU A 52 -28.36 16.78 -28.98
N GLU A 53 -27.57 17.43 -29.80
CA GLU A 53 -27.97 18.17 -31.00
C GLU A 53 -27.87 17.30 -32.26
N ALA A 54 -28.25 17.84 -33.43
CA ALA A 54 -28.23 17.09 -34.69
C ALA A 54 -26.80 16.66 -35.10
N SER A 55 -25.79 17.43 -34.71
CA SER A 55 -24.37 17.19 -34.99
C SER A 55 -23.65 16.34 -33.95
N GLY A 56 -24.30 16.01 -32.82
CA GLY A 56 -23.70 15.27 -31.72
C GLY A 56 -23.93 15.95 -30.37
N TRP A 57 -23.14 15.56 -29.37
CA TRP A 57 -23.21 16.14 -28.04
C TRP A 57 -22.44 17.47 -27.99
N VAL A 58 -23.08 18.51 -27.46
CA VAL A 58 -22.49 19.85 -27.29
C VAL A 58 -22.64 20.26 -25.84
N LEU A 59 -21.54 20.68 -25.21
CA LEU A 59 -21.50 21.24 -23.86
C LEU A 59 -21.70 22.75 -23.93
N HIS A 60 -22.63 23.28 -23.13
CA HIS A 60 -22.95 24.71 -23.02
C HIS A 60 -22.69 25.20 -21.59
N ASP A 61 -21.92 26.27 -21.44
CA ASP A 61 -21.76 26.98 -20.16
C ASP A 61 -23.00 27.84 -19.90
N LEU A 62 -23.65 27.66 -18.75
CA LEU A 62 -24.87 28.40 -18.37
C LEU A 62 -24.54 29.71 -17.66
N ASP A 63 -23.61 30.48 -18.24
CA ASP A 63 -23.05 31.69 -17.64
C ASP A 63 -22.55 31.48 -16.21
N SER A 64 -21.78 30.41 -16.04
CA SER A 64 -21.25 30.06 -14.74
C SER A 64 -20.29 31.12 -14.20
N ARG A 65 -20.31 31.30 -12.87
CA ARG A 65 -19.49 32.32 -12.19
C ARG A 65 -18.00 32.15 -12.46
N ASN A 66 -17.51 30.91 -12.42
CA ASN A 66 -16.09 30.61 -12.57
C ASN A 66 -15.72 30.05 -13.94
N GLY A 67 -16.68 29.89 -14.85
CA GLY A 67 -16.47 29.35 -16.20
C GLY A 67 -16.36 27.83 -16.27
N THR A 68 -16.73 27.28 -17.41
CA THR A 68 -16.48 25.89 -17.79
C THR A 68 -15.22 25.80 -18.65
N TYR A 69 -14.38 24.77 -18.45
CA TYR A 69 -13.12 24.59 -19.16
C TYR A 69 -13.02 23.18 -19.75
N VAL A 70 -12.52 23.04 -20.97
CA VAL A 70 -12.19 21.76 -21.61
C VAL A 70 -10.72 21.76 -21.99
N GLY A 71 -9.96 20.77 -21.55
CA GLY A 71 -8.50 20.74 -21.79
C GLY A 71 -7.76 21.99 -21.26
N GLY A 72 -8.30 22.63 -20.23
CA GLY A 72 -7.76 23.86 -19.63
C GLY A 72 -8.15 25.17 -20.33
N GLN A 73 -8.88 25.13 -21.45
CA GLN A 73 -9.37 26.32 -22.14
C GLN A 73 -10.81 26.64 -21.72
N ARG A 74 -11.11 27.91 -21.42
CA ARG A 74 -12.46 28.35 -21.04
C ARG A 74 -13.38 28.34 -22.27
N ILE A 75 -14.55 27.72 -22.14
CA ILE A 75 -15.52 27.58 -23.23
C ILE A 75 -16.83 28.29 -22.91
N LYS A 76 -17.58 28.61 -23.96
CA LYS A 76 -19.01 28.96 -23.88
C LYS A 76 -19.89 27.85 -24.46
N GLN A 77 -19.41 27.27 -25.56
CA GLN A 77 -19.95 26.05 -26.15
C GLN A 77 -18.78 25.19 -26.64
N HIS A 78 -18.90 23.87 -26.56
CA HIS A 78 -17.87 22.93 -27.00
C HIS A 78 -18.50 21.63 -27.51
N ALA A 79 -18.14 21.17 -28.70
CA ALA A 79 -18.57 19.87 -29.19
C ALA A 79 -17.83 18.77 -28.41
N ILE A 80 -18.57 17.93 -27.68
CA ILE A 80 -17.99 16.92 -26.80
C ILE A 80 -17.38 15.80 -27.65
N ALA A 81 -16.09 15.58 -27.50
CA ALA A 81 -15.42 14.36 -27.94
C ALA A 81 -15.37 13.34 -26.79
N SER A 82 -15.40 12.06 -27.14
CA SER A 82 -15.26 10.99 -26.14
C SER A 82 -13.86 11.03 -25.52
N GLY A 83 -13.79 11.13 -24.20
CA GLY A 83 -12.55 11.31 -23.44
C GLY A 83 -12.26 12.76 -23.02
N ASP A 84 -13.08 13.73 -23.42
CA ASP A 84 -12.89 15.14 -23.05
C ASP A 84 -12.94 15.33 -21.53
N GLU A 85 -11.92 15.99 -20.98
CA GLU A 85 -11.89 16.37 -19.57
C GLU A 85 -12.40 17.81 -19.40
N VAL A 86 -13.49 17.93 -18.65
CA VAL A 86 -14.23 19.17 -18.38
C VAL A 86 -14.04 19.56 -16.93
N THR A 87 -13.68 20.81 -16.67
CA THR A 87 -13.50 21.40 -15.33
C THR A 87 -14.54 22.50 -15.12
N PHE A 88 -15.25 22.46 -14.00
CA PHE A 88 -16.33 23.42 -13.68
C PHE A 88 -15.83 24.44 -12.64
N GLY A 89 -15.26 25.54 -13.14
CA GLY A 89 -14.41 26.47 -12.40
C GLY A 89 -12.95 26.01 -12.39
N ALA A 90 -11.99 26.94 -12.49
CA ALA A 90 -10.57 26.60 -12.70
C ALA A 90 -9.95 25.71 -11.61
N GLN A 91 -10.46 25.72 -10.38
CA GLN A 91 -10.05 24.82 -9.28
C GLN A 91 -11.20 23.89 -8.84
N GLY A 92 -12.26 23.82 -9.62
CA GLY A 92 -13.48 23.08 -9.30
C GLY A 92 -13.45 21.61 -9.72
N PRO A 93 -14.61 20.91 -9.62
CA PRO A 93 -14.71 19.50 -9.95
C PRO A 93 -14.38 19.27 -11.42
N ARG A 94 -13.80 18.10 -11.71
CA ARG A 94 -13.46 17.67 -13.07
C ARG A 94 -14.14 16.35 -13.39
N VAL A 95 -14.64 16.27 -14.62
CA VAL A 95 -15.25 15.06 -15.17
C VAL A 95 -14.65 14.77 -16.53
N ARG A 96 -14.57 13.49 -16.87
CA ARG A 96 -14.33 13.01 -18.22
C ARG A 96 -15.64 12.59 -18.85
N LEU A 97 -15.95 13.14 -20.01
CA LEU A 97 -17.15 12.82 -20.78
C LEU A 97 -16.82 11.76 -21.82
N GLU A 98 -17.58 10.67 -21.85
CA GLU A 98 -17.42 9.58 -22.79
C GLU A 98 -18.73 9.32 -23.53
N LEU A 99 -18.64 9.19 -24.85
CA LEU A 99 -19.78 8.90 -25.71
C LEU A 99 -19.93 7.38 -25.85
N VAL A 100 -21.05 6.84 -25.38
CA VAL A 100 -21.35 5.40 -25.47
C VAL A 100 -22.45 5.19 -26.51
N GLU A 101 -22.15 4.42 -27.56
CA GLU A 101 -23.12 4.02 -28.57
C GLU A 101 -24.18 3.10 -27.97
N ARG A 102 -25.45 3.35 -28.30
CA ARG A 102 -26.53 2.42 -27.96
C ARG A 102 -26.44 1.20 -28.87
N ARG A 103 -26.08 0.05 -28.32
CA ARG A 103 -26.31 -1.23 -29.00
C ARG A 103 -27.78 -1.58 -28.89
N ALA A 104 -28.50 -1.56 -30.01
CA ALA A 104 -29.87 -2.06 -30.05
C ALA A 104 -29.88 -3.56 -29.68
N PRO A 105 -30.90 -4.06 -28.96
CA PRO A 105 -31.06 -5.50 -28.75
C PRO A 105 -31.15 -6.18 -30.12
N GLY A 106 -30.24 -7.13 -30.38
CA GLY A 106 -30.42 -8.04 -31.52
C GLY A 106 -31.66 -8.90 -31.30
N PRO A 107 -32.32 -9.38 -32.36
CA PRO A 107 -33.45 -10.27 -32.22
C PRO A 107 -33.06 -11.52 -31.40
N PRO A 108 -33.97 -12.06 -30.56
CA PRO A 108 -33.65 -13.20 -29.70
C PRO A 108 -33.21 -14.39 -30.56
N GLN A 109 -32.00 -14.87 -30.35
CA GLN A 109 -31.59 -16.15 -30.91
C GLN A 109 -32.33 -17.25 -30.14
N ALA A 110 -33.22 -17.96 -30.84
CA ALA A 110 -33.93 -19.11 -30.32
C ALA A 110 -32.93 -20.23 -30.02
N HIS A 111 -32.55 -20.39 -28.75
CA HIS A 111 -31.92 -21.61 -28.28
C HIS A 111 -32.98 -22.72 -28.25
N ALA A 112 -32.75 -23.76 -29.05
CA ALA A 112 -33.57 -24.96 -29.12
C ALA A 112 -33.76 -25.56 -27.72
N ALA A 113 -35.03 -25.68 -27.32
CA ALA A 113 -35.42 -26.34 -26.08
C ALA A 113 -35.24 -27.86 -26.23
N LEU A 114 -34.51 -28.46 -25.29
CA LEU A 114 -34.56 -29.91 -25.04
C LEU A 114 -35.96 -30.26 -24.49
N PRO A 115 -36.64 -31.31 -25.00
CA PRO A 115 -37.98 -31.68 -24.52
C PRO A 115 -37.92 -32.31 -23.14
N GLN A 116 -38.76 -31.83 -22.22
CA GLN A 116 -39.02 -32.47 -20.93
C GLN A 116 -39.96 -33.67 -21.11
N THR A 117 -39.56 -34.80 -20.55
CA THR A 117 -40.27 -36.07 -20.49
C THR A 117 -41.42 -36.03 -19.48
N HIS A 118 -42.63 -36.45 -19.88
CA HIS A 118 -43.66 -36.98 -18.98
C HIS A 118 -44.39 -38.18 -19.60
N ALA A 119 -44.65 -39.15 -18.73
CA ALA A 119 -45.62 -40.26 -18.78
C ALA A 119 -45.33 -41.51 -19.65
N ALA A 120 -45.27 -42.65 -18.95
CA ALA A 120 -45.05 -44.00 -19.45
C ALA A 120 -46.29 -44.61 -20.14
N PRO A 121 -46.08 -45.61 -21.01
CA PRO A 121 -46.93 -46.80 -20.93
C PRO A 121 -46.18 -48.15 -21.08
N ALA A 122 -46.97 -49.19 -20.81
CA ALA A 122 -46.74 -50.62 -20.63
C ALA A 122 -45.89 -51.40 -21.67
N TYR A 123 -45.40 -52.54 -21.19
CA TYR A 123 -44.63 -53.60 -21.84
C TYR A 123 -45.40 -54.42 -22.89
N VAL A 124 -44.78 -54.71 -24.05
CA VAL A 124 -44.93 -55.94 -24.89
C VAL A 124 -43.61 -56.19 -25.67
N PRO A 125 -43.13 -57.44 -25.88
CA PRO A 125 -41.71 -57.75 -26.16
C PRO A 125 -41.32 -57.87 -27.64
N ALA A 126 -40.00 -57.81 -27.88
CA ALA A 126 -39.30 -57.92 -29.18
C ALA A 126 -39.36 -59.32 -29.84
N PRO A 127 -39.16 -59.39 -31.18
CA PRO A 127 -38.00 -60.12 -31.73
C PRO A 127 -37.48 -59.49 -33.07
N PRO A 128 -36.51 -60.10 -33.81
CA PRO A 128 -35.07 -59.95 -33.62
C PRO A 128 -34.34 -59.35 -34.85
N ALA A 129 -33.03 -59.12 -34.66
CA ALA A 129 -32.10 -58.52 -35.61
C ALA A 129 -31.84 -59.33 -36.89
N HIS A 130 -31.54 -58.63 -37.99
CA HIS A 130 -30.69 -59.14 -39.07
C HIS A 130 -29.56 -58.16 -39.40
N ALA A 131 -28.36 -58.72 -39.42
CA ALA A 131 -27.08 -58.10 -39.73
C ALA A 131 -26.77 -58.11 -41.24
N HIS A 132 -25.78 -57.30 -41.64
CA HIS A 132 -24.74 -57.46 -42.70
C HIS A 132 -24.49 -56.08 -43.35
N ALA A 133 -23.34 -55.41 -43.17
CA ALA A 133 -21.96 -55.66 -43.63
C ALA A 133 -21.59 -54.69 -44.81
N PRO A 134 -20.32 -54.24 -44.92
CA PRO A 134 -19.83 -53.17 -45.82
C PRO A 134 -19.14 -53.79 -47.07
N PRO A 135 -18.15 -53.20 -47.81
CA PRO A 135 -17.62 -51.82 -47.97
C PRO A 135 -17.44 -51.42 -49.47
N ALA A 136 -16.80 -50.27 -49.79
CA ALA A 136 -15.69 -50.18 -50.78
C ALA A 136 -15.20 -48.74 -51.08
N HIS A 137 -13.86 -48.65 -51.23
CA HIS A 137 -13.03 -47.54 -51.71
C HIS A 137 -13.23 -47.19 -53.19
N VAL A 138 -12.98 -45.92 -53.60
CA VAL A 138 -12.22 -45.57 -54.84
C VAL A 138 -11.59 -44.15 -54.74
N GLN A 139 -10.29 -44.07 -55.07
CA GLN A 139 -9.52 -42.95 -55.67
C GLN A 139 -8.76 -43.57 -56.88
N PRO A 140 -8.04 -42.88 -57.81
CA PRO A 140 -7.68 -41.45 -57.96
C PRO A 140 -7.73 -40.90 -59.44
N ALA A 141 -7.29 -39.65 -59.70
CA ALA A 141 -6.29 -39.24 -60.74
C ALA A 141 -6.41 -37.79 -61.32
N HIS A 142 -5.30 -37.02 -61.20
CA HIS A 142 -4.64 -36.02 -62.11
C HIS A 142 -5.42 -34.87 -62.82
N ALA A 143 -4.87 -33.71 -63.23
CA ALA A 143 -3.70 -32.84 -62.95
C ALA A 143 -3.84 -31.61 -63.91
N HIS A 144 -3.43 -30.39 -63.51
CA HIS A 144 -2.60 -29.44 -64.29
C HIS A 144 -2.60 -28.02 -63.69
N ALA A 145 -1.45 -27.35 -63.88
CA ALA A 145 -1.00 -26.12 -63.24
C ALA A 145 -1.19 -24.88 -64.11
N HIS A 146 -1.29 -23.69 -63.47
CA HIS A 146 -0.60 -22.45 -63.87
C HIS A 146 -0.71 -21.37 -62.77
N ALA A 147 0.41 -20.73 -62.43
CA ALA A 147 0.56 -19.44 -61.71
C ALA A 147 0.85 -18.32 -62.77
N PRO A 148 1.05 -17.01 -62.47
CA PRO A 148 1.19 -16.24 -61.20
C PRO A 148 0.37 -14.90 -61.24
N PRO A 149 0.67 -13.76 -60.55
CA PRO A 149 1.52 -13.48 -59.38
C PRO A 149 0.78 -12.81 -58.19
N ALA A 150 1.48 -12.75 -57.04
CA ALA A 150 1.02 -12.17 -55.78
C ALA A 150 1.39 -10.67 -55.65
N HIS A 151 0.42 -9.85 -55.24
CA HIS A 151 0.66 -8.53 -54.65
C HIS A 151 0.75 -8.65 -53.13
N ALA A 152 1.86 -8.18 -52.57
CA ALA A 152 2.15 -8.08 -51.15
C ALA A 152 1.94 -6.64 -50.65
N GLN A 153 1.22 -6.47 -49.53
CA GLN A 153 1.33 -5.35 -48.58
C GLN A 153 1.04 -5.94 -47.17
N ALA A 154 2.07 -6.19 -46.35
CA ALA A 154 2.78 -5.27 -45.44
C ALA A 154 2.23 -5.37 -43.99
N VAL A 155 2.82 -6.30 -43.23
CA VAL A 155 2.75 -6.40 -41.77
C VAL A 155 4.02 -5.76 -41.18
N PRO A 156 3.95 -4.91 -40.14
CA PRO A 156 5.15 -4.35 -39.51
C PRO A 156 5.89 -5.39 -38.64
N PRO A 157 7.25 -5.42 -38.64
CA PRO A 157 8.03 -6.32 -37.80
C PRO A 157 8.28 -5.78 -36.36
N PRO A 158 8.61 -6.66 -35.40
CA PRO A 158 8.95 -6.30 -34.02
C PRO A 158 10.37 -5.70 -33.87
N PRO A 159 10.66 -4.95 -32.79
CA PRO A 159 12.00 -4.42 -32.53
C PRO A 159 12.98 -5.52 -32.09
N GLY A 160 14.18 -5.49 -32.67
CA GLY A 160 15.28 -6.44 -32.42
C GLY A 160 16.15 -6.12 -31.18
N PRO A 161 17.12 -7.02 -30.86
CA PRO A 161 17.85 -7.04 -29.60
C PRO A 161 19.09 -6.13 -29.60
N ALA A 162 19.40 -5.55 -28.44
CA ALA A 162 20.62 -4.77 -28.22
C ALA A 162 21.86 -5.67 -28.12
N ALA A 163 22.94 -5.22 -28.77
CA ALA A 163 24.17 -5.94 -29.01
C ALA A 163 25.01 -6.26 -27.76
N ALA A 164 25.59 -7.46 -27.76
CA ALA A 164 26.71 -7.86 -26.92
C ALA A 164 28.03 -7.34 -27.52
N TYR A 165 28.97 -6.90 -26.67
CA TYR A 165 30.38 -6.82 -27.01
C TYR A 165 31.21 -7.55 -25.95
N ALA A 166 32.15 -8.35 -26.46
CA ALA A 166 32.93 -9.37 -25.78
C ALA A 166 34.10 -8.82 -24.94
N ALA A 167 34.57 -9.65 -24.00
CA ALA A 167 35.77 -9.46 -23.21
C ALA A 167 37.07 -9.54 -24.04
N PRO A 168 38.18 -9.02 -23.49
CA PRO A 168 39.37 -9.87 -23.36
C PRO A 168 40.11 -9.75 -22.02
N ALA A 169 41.01 -10.72 -21.83
CA ALA A 169 41.73 -11.08 -20.61
C ALA A 169 42.93 -10.19 -20.23
N GLY A 170 43.36 -10.29 -18.95
CA GLY A 170 44.77 -10.33 -18.52
C GLY A 170 45.57 -9.02 -18.35
N TYR A 171 46.14 -8.84 -17.15
CA TYR A 171 47.17 -7.88 -16.64
C TYR A 171 48.31 -7.46 -17.61
N PRO A 172 49.07 -6.34 -17.40
CA PRO A 172 49.57 -5.77 -16.11
C PRO A 172 49.62 -4.21 -15.96
N ALA A 173 50.07 -3.72 -14.78
CA ALA A 173 50.29 -2.29 -14.39
C ALA A 173 51.41 -1.59 -15.24
N PRO A 174 51.57 -0.22 -15.31
CA PRO A 174 51.98 0.66 -14.18
C PRO A 174 51.61 2.19 -14.21
N ALA A 175 51.90 2.86 -13.09
CA ALA A 175 52.38 4.25 -12.80
C ALA A 175 51.86 5.57 -13.45
N ALA A 176 51.52 6.53 -12.55
CA ALA A 176 51.85 7.98 -12.47
C ALA A 176 51.31 9.03 -13.48
N GLY A 177 50.81 10.17 -12.96
CA GLY A 177 50.71 11.46 -13.68
C GLY A 177 49.60 12.43 -13.22
N TYR A 178 49.98 13.62 -12.73
CA TYR A 178 49.22 14.81 -12.27
C TYR A 178 48.34 15.52 -13.35
N PRO A 179 47.77 16.74 -13.14
CA PRO A 179 46.70 17.20 -12.22
C PRO A 179 45.63 18.10 -12.93
N ALA A 180 44.61 18.60 -12.20
CA ALA A 180 43.71 19.69 -12.67
C ALA A 180 43.07 20.47 -11.46
N PRO A 181 42.41 21.64 -11.63
CA PRO A 181 42.93 22.96 -11.25
C PRO A 181 42.10 23.73 -10.18
N ALA A 182 42.57 24.95 -9.84
CA ALA A 182 42.12 25.83 -8.77
C ALA A 182 41.27 27.04 -9.21
N ALA A 183 40.41 27.53 -8.29
CA ALA A 183 40.00 28.94 -8.00
C ALA A 183 38.71 28.90 -7.13
N GLY A 184 38.40 29.69 -6.09
CA GLY A 184 38.98 30.81 -5.33
C GLY A 184 37.82 31.36 -4.46
N TYR A 185 37.90 31.47 -3.12
CA TYR A 185 38.13 32.68 -2.28
C TYR A 185 37.34 32.54 -0.94
N PRO A 186 37.62 33.29 0.16
CA PRO A 186 38.32 32.71 1.32
C PRO A 186 37.70 33.01 2.72
N ALA A 187 38.50 32.68 3.75
CA ALA A 187 38.51 33.10 5.17
C ALA A 187 37.83 32.12 6.16
N ALA A 188 38.39 31.78 7.34
CA ALA A 188 39.73 31.83 7.91
C ALA A 188 39.70 30.95 9.19
N PHE A 189 40.86 30.39 9.55
CA PHE A 189 41.27 29.87 10.86
C PHE A 189 40.96 28.41 11.32
N HIS A 190 42.07 27.66 11.33
CA HIS A 190 42.57 26.71 12.35
C HIS A 190 41.92 25.32 12.54
N HIS A 191 42.49 24.34 11.83
CA HIS A 191 42.47 22.92 12.16
C HIS A 191 43.54 22.56 13.21
N ALA A 192 43.12 21.78 14.21
CA ALA A 192 43.99 20.89 14.98
C ALA A 192 44.15 19.55 14.22
N PRO A 193 45.33 18.90 14.17
CA PRO A 193 45.47 17.63 13.48
C PRO A 193 45.07 16.44 14.38
N ALA A 194 44.28 15.54 13.80
CA ALA A 194 44.04 14.19 14.28
C ALA A 194 45.28 13.31 14.02
N ALA A 195 45.58 12.43 14.97
CA ALA A 195 46.70 11.50 14.94
C ALA A 195 46.51 10.39 13.87
N LEU A 196 47.55 10.12 13.08
CA LEU A 196 47.67 8.93 12.24
C LEU A 196 48.23 7.75 13.05
N ALA A 197 47.64 6.57 12.86
CA ALA A 197 48.17 5.29 13.32
C ALA A 197 49.38 4.84 12.46
N PRO A 198 50.39 4.17 13.04
CA PRO A 198 51.57 3.72 12.30
C PRO A 198 51.37 2.35 11.60
N PRO A 199 52.08 2.10 10.48
CA PRO A 199 51.98 0.88 9.67
C PRO A 199 52.66 -0.35 10.29
N ALA A 200 52.18 -1.53 9.88
CA ALA A 200 52.61 -2.85 10.32
C ALA A 200 54.00 -3.23 9.76
N GLY A 201 54.90 -3.73 10.61
CA GLY A 201 56.12 -4.41 10.19
C GLY A 201 57.41 -4.04 10.93
N ALA A 202 57.45 -2.98 11.74
CA ALA A 202 58.62 -2.68 12.56
C ALA A 202 58.55 -3.48 13.88
N ARG A 203 59.62 -4.20 14.24
CA ARG A 203 59.80 -4.76 15.60
C ARG A 203 59.55 -3.61 16.58
N ARG A 204 58.45 -3.64 17.32
CA ARG A 204 58.12 -2.62 18.32
C ARG A 204 59.12 -2.76 19.46
N VAL A 205 60.20 -2.00 19.37
CA VAL A 205 61.11 -1.78 20.47
C VAL A 205 60.29 -1.03 21.52
N GLY A 206 60.01 -1.66 22.66
CA GLY A 206 59.20 -1.04 23.71
C GLY A 206 59.78 0.31 24.11
N GLU A 207 58.94 1.27 24.52
CA GLU A 207 59.35 2.65 24.81
C GLU A 207 60.53 2.73 25.80
N ARG A 208 60.60 1.81 26.77
CA ARG A 208 61.75 1.69 27.69
C ARG A 208 63.07 1.37 26.98
N THR A 209 63.03 0.53 25.96
CA THR A 209 64.22 0.13 25.20
C THR A 209 64.65 1.24 24.25
N ILE A 210 63.70 1.99 23.65
CA ILE A 210 64.02 3.20 22.86
C ILE A 210 64.63 4.28 23.77
N ALA A 211 64.03 4.52 24.94
CA ALA A 211 64.55 5.49 25.93
C ALA A 211 65.95 5.11 26.44
N MET A 212 66.22 3.82 26.68
CA MET A 212 67.55 3.34 27.07
C MET A 212 68.58 3.50 25.94
N MET A 213 68.21 3.20 24.69
CA MET A 213 69.11 3.36 23.55
C MET A 213 69.47 4.83 23.33
N ILE A 214 68.50 5.74 23.38
CA ILE A 214 68.73 7.19 23.28
C ILE A 214 69.59 7.68 24.46
N SER A 215 69.27 7.28 25.69
CA SER A 215 70.04 7.68 26.86
C SER A 215 71.49 7.16 26.81
N SER A 216 71.72 5.96 26.26
CA SER A 216 73.07 5.40 26.08
C SER A 216 73.86 6.15 25.00
N ALA A 217 73.21 6.50 23.88
CA ALA A 217 73.82 7.22 22.78
C ALA A 217 74.19 8.66 23.18
N VAL A 218 73.31 9.34 23.94
CA VAL A 218 73.56 10.68 24.47
C VAL A 218 74.68 10.68 25.52
N SER A 219 74.77 9.64 26.35
CA SER A 219 75.85 9.50 27.33
C SER A 219 77.20 9.22 26.67
N ALA A 220 77.21 8.41 25.60
CA ALA A 220 78.41 8.11 24.81
C ALA A 220 78.91 9.33 24.02
N ALA A 221 78.02 10.17 23.50
CA ALA A 221 78.37 11.34 22.70
C ALA A 221 78.86 12.55 23.53
N THR A 222 78.48 12.65 24.81
CA THR A 222 78.73 13.86 25.63
C THR A 222 79.79 13.67 26.70
N GLY A 223 80.32 12.46 26.89
CA GLY A 223 81.41 12.16 27.83
C GLY A 223 81.11 12.51 29.30
N ARG A 224 79.85 12.77 29.66
CA ARG A 224 79.42 13.19 31.00
C ARG A 224 78.54 12.13 31.66
N SER A 225 78.98 11.64 32.81
CA SER A 225 78.28 10.69 33.67
C SER A 225 77.06 11.31 34.37
N LYS A 226 75.91 10.63 34.22
CA LYS A 226 74.66 10.66 35.02
C LYS A 226 73.79 11.94 34.92
N PRO A 227 72.61 11.90 34.27
CA PRO A 227 71.63 12.97 34.37
C PRO A 227 70.86 12.89 35.69
N ARG A 228 70.50 14.07 36.21
CA ARG A 228 69.63 14.29 37.38
C ARG A 228 68.28 13.58 37.23
N GLY A 229 67.72 13.17 38.36
CA GLY A 229 66.69 12.13 38.48
C GLY A 229 65.47 12.29 37.57
N THR A 230 65.05 11.17 37.00
CA THR A 230 63.84 10.95 36.19
C THR A 230 62.55 11.52 36.79
N VAL A 231 62.52 11.77 38.10
CA VAL A 231 61.41 12.34 38.86
C VAL A 231 61.22 13.83 38.57
N GLU A 232 62.30 14.61 38.45
CA GLU A 232 62.24 16.06 38.26
C GLU A 232 61.82 16.42 36.83
N LEU A 233 62.31 15.65 35.85
CA LEU A 233 61.89 15.76 34.45
C LEU A 233 60.43 15.32 34.26
N HIS A 234 59.98 14.24 34.93
CA HIS A 234 58.57 13.84 34.92
C HIS A 234 57.67 14.90 35.56
N ALA A 235 58.12 15.52 36.65
CA ALA A 235 57.36 16.58 37.33
C ALA A 235 57.19 17.83 36.45
N MET A 236 58.23 18.24 35.72
CA MET A 236 58.13 19.34 34.76
C MET A 236 57.22 19.00 33.57
N LEU A 237 57.34 17.79 33.01
CA LEU A 237 56.50 17.37 31.89
C LEU A 237 55.02 17.28 32.28
N HIS A 238 54.72 16.74 33.48
CA HIS A 238 53.35 16.73 34.02
C HIS A 238 52.80 18.13 34.24
N LYS A 239 53.62 19.08 34.69
CA LYS A 239 53.20 20.47 34.92
C LYS A 239 52.83 21.18 33.62
N GLU A 240 53.61 20.99 32.55
CA GLU A 240 53.30 21.59 31.24
C GLU A 240 52.13 20.91 30.53
N VAL A 241 52.03 19.58 30.59
CA VAL A 241 50.89 18.84 30.03
C VAL A 241 49.59 19.20 30.76
N HIS A 242 49.62 19.39 32.08
CA HIS A 242 48.46 19.87 32.84
C HIS A 242 48.07 21.32 32.47
N ALA A 243 49.05 22.21 32.24
CA ALA A 243 48.78 23.56 31.78
C ALA A 243 48.16 23.59 30.37
N ALA A 244 48.66 22.74 29.45
CA ALA A 244 48.17 22.63 28.08
C ALA A 244 46.77 21.97 27.97
N THR A 245 46.44 21.02 28.86
CA THR A 245 45.15 20.29 28.83
C THR A 245 44.06 20.90 29.73
N ALA A 246 44.39 21.93 30.53
CA ALA A 246 43.43 22.59 31.43
C ALA A 246 42.23 23.21 30.67
N GLY A 247 42.47 23.80 29.50
CA GLY A 247 41.42 24.32 28.62
C GLY A 247 40.56 23.21 28.01
N GLN A 248 41.18 22.09 27.64
CA GLN A 248 40.50 20.95 27.02
C GLN A 248 39.63 20.16 28.01
N ARG A 249 40.01 20.13 29.30
CA ARG A 249 39.15 19.55 30.35
C ARG A 249 37.85 20.32 30.50
N ARG A 250 37.89 21.66 30.50
CA ARG A 250 36.67 22.48 30.60
C ARG A 250 35.71 22.23 29.44
N THR A 251 36.21 22.20 28.20
CA THR A 251 35.36 21.88 27.03
C THR A 251 34.84 20.45 27.08
N THR A 252 35.64 19.48 27.53
CA THR A 252 35.17 18.09 27.70
C THR A 252 34.06 17.99 28.76
N TYR A 253 34.18 18.70 29.89
CA TYR A 253 33.13 18.74 30.91
C TYR A 253 31.85 19.43 30.43
N ILE A 254 31.97 20.51 29.66
CA ILE A 254 30.81 21.20 29.07
C ILE A 254 30.09 20.28 28.08
N LEU A 255 30.83 19.59 27.19
CA LEU A 255 30.24 18.64 26.24
C LEU A 255 29.60 17.44 26.94
N ALA A 256 30.23 16.91 27.99
CA ALA A 256 29.64 15.84 28.80
C ALA A 256 28.35 16.29 29.50
N LEU A 257 28.32 17.51 30.05
CA LEU A 257 27.12 18.07 30.67
C LEU A 257 26.01 18.27 29.64
N LEU A 258 26.32 18.81 28.46
CA LEU A 258 25.35 18.97 27.36
C LEU A 258 24.79 17.63 26.91
N LEU A 259 25.63 16.59 26.81
CA LEU A 259 25.19 15.24 26.48
C LEU A 259 24.23 14.67 27.55
N VAL A 260 24.54 14.86 28.84
CA VAL A 260 23.67 14.42 29.94
C VAL A 260 22.32 15.15 29.89
N VAL A 261 22.32 16.47 29.67
CA VAL A 261 21.08 17.25 29.53
C VAL A 261 20.26 16.80 28.31
N ALA A 262 20.91 16.56 27.17
CA ALA A 262 20.26 16.06 25.97
C ALA A 262 19.63 14.67 26.19
N LEU A 263 20.35 13.75 26.85
CA LEU A 263 19.84 12.42 27.18
C LEU A 263 18.69 12.48 28.20
N ALA A 264 18.78 13.34 29.22
CA ALA A 264 17.70 13.56 30.17
C ALA A 264 16.44 14.15 29.50
N SER A 265 16.64 15.09 28.57
CA SER A 265 15.56 15.69 27.79
C SER A 265 14.89 14.67 26.87
N LEU A 266 15.69 13.82 26.21
CA LEU A 266 15.19 12.72 25.39
C LEU A 266 14.42 11.68 26.23
N ALA A 267 14.96 11.32 27.40
CA ALA A 267 14.28 10.42 28.33
C ALA A 267 12.95 11.02 28.81
N GLY A 268 12.92 12.31 29.15
CA GLY A 268 11.71 13.04 29.49
C GLY A 268 10.68 13.03 28.36
N LEU A 269 11.11 13.23 27.12
CA LEU A 269 10.25 13.18 25.94
C LEU A 269 9.68 11.77 25.71
N ILE A 270 10.48 10.72 25.89
CA ILE A 270 10.05 9.32 25.78
C ILE A 270 9.00 9.00 26.86
N VAL A 271 9.23 9.43 28.10
CA VAL A 271 8.28 9.25 29.21
C VAL A 271 6.98 10.02 28.96
N TYR A 272 7.08 11.28 28.53
CA TYR A 272 5.92 12.09 28.17
C TYR A 272 5.09 11.41 27.08
N ASN A 273 5.72 11.01 25.98
CA ASN A 273 5.04 10.35 24.85
C ASN A 273 4.37 9.02 25.27
N ARG A 274 5.04 8.19 26.10
CA ARG A 274 4.43 6.98 26.66
C ARG A 274 3.22 7.30 27.54
N SER A 275 3.35 8.28 28.43
CA SER A 275 2.26 8.67 29.33
C SER A 275 1.04 9.18 28.57
N SER A 276 1.24 9.93 27.47
CA SER A 276 0.16 10.42 26.61
C SER A 276 -0.53 9.27 25.88
N HIS A 277 0.20 8.27 25.39
CA HIS A 277 -0.41 7.06 24.81
C HIS A 277 -1.20 6.23 25.84
N ASP A 278 -0.68 6.12 27.08
CA ASP A 278 -1.37 5.44 28.18
C ASP A 278 -2.63 6.21 28.62
N GLU A 279 -2.60 7.54 28.55
CA GLU A 279 -3.77 8.39 28.81
C GLU A 279 -4.84 8.20 27.73
N ILE A 280 -4.47 8.18 26.45
CA ILE A 280 -5.41 7.88 25.35
C ILE A 280 -6.04 6.49 25.54
N GLY A 281 -5.23 5.47 25.86
CA GLY A 281 -5.74 4.10 26.10
C GLY A 281 -6.71 4.02 27.27
N ARG A 282 -6.39 4.67 28.40
CA ARG A 282 -7.27 4.73 29.58
C ARG A 282 -8.58 5.46 29.30
N LEU A 283 -8.50 6.63 28.65
CA LEU A 283 -9.67 7.42 28.27
C LEU A 283 -10.59 6.63 27.32
N ARG A 284 -10.03 5.90 26.35
CA ARG A 284 -10.82 5.00 25.47
C ARG A 284 -11.45 3.83 26.22
N ALA A 285 -10.72 3.18 27.12
CA ALA A 285 -11.24 2.07 27.92
C ALA A 285 -12.36 2.53 28.87
N GLU A 286 -12.24 3.73 29.43
CA GLU A 286 -13.31 4.37 30.20
C GLU A 286 -14.51 4.68 29.29
N LEU A 287 -14.28 5.27 28.12
CA LEU A 287 -15.32 5.58 27.13
C LEU A 287 -16.15 4.35 26.73
N ALA A 288 -15.48 3.20 26.52
CA ALA A 288 -16.10 1.94 26.13
C ALA A 288 -17.01 1.34 27.22
N ARG A 289 -16.82 1.72 28.48
CA ARG A 289 -17.63 1.26 29.62
C ARG A 289 -18.84 2.18 29.89
N LEU A 290 -18.91 3.35 29.25
CA LEU A 290 -19.98 4.32 29.47
C LEU A 290 -21.19 4.07 28.55
N PRO A 291 -22.43 4.21 29.06
CA PRO A 291 -23.63 4.21 28.22
C PRO A 291 -23.62 5.34 27.18
N PRO A 292 -24.27 5.16 26.01
CA PRO A 292 -24.28 6.17 24.94
C PRO A 292 -24.76 7.57 25.35
N GLU A 293 -25.64 7.64 26.35
CA GLU A 293 -26.27 8.87 26.85
C GLU A 293 -25.47 9.57 27.97
N ASP A 294 -24.34 9.00 28.43
CA ASP A 294 -23.59 9.55 29.57
C ASP A 294 -22.88 10.88 29.19
N PRO A 295 -23.10 11.97 29.93
CA PRO A 295 -22.50 13.28 29.62
C PRO A 295 -20.96 13.28 29.70
N ARG A 296 -20.33 12.37 30.46
CA ARG A 296 -18.87 12.24 30.53
C ARG A 296 -18.25 11.79 29.21
N ARG A 297 -19.05 11.13 28.36
CA ARG A 297 -18.64 10.64 27.04
C ARG A 297 -18.09 11.77 26.16
N LYS A 298 -18.82 12.90 26.09
CA LYS A 298 -18.43 14.08 25.29
C LYS A 298 -17.14 14.73 25.79
N GLU A 299 -16.91 14.73 27.09
CA GLU A 299 -15.71 15.33 27.69
C GLU A 299 -14.47 14.47 27.42
N ILE A 300 -14.62 13.14 27.51
CA ILE A 300 -13.56 12.20 27.16
C ILE A 300 -13.22 12.29 25.66
N GLU A 301 -14.23 12.36 24.79
CA GLU A 301 -14.05 12.53 23.34
C GLU A 301 -13.30 13.84 23.00
N ARG A 302 -13.67 14.95 23.65
CA ARG A 302 -12.99 16.24 23.50
C ARG A 302 -11.53 16.18 23.90
N ARG A 303 -11.22 15.52 25.03
CA ARG A 303 -9.86 15.35 25.54
C ARG A 303 -9.02 14.44 24.65
N LEU A 304 -9.62 13.37 24.11
CA LEU A 304 -8.97 12.52 23.10
C LEU A 304 -8.54 13.33 21.88
N GLY A 305 -9.40 14.23 21.38
CA GLY A 305 -9.11 15.09 20.23
C GLY A 305 -7.90 16.01 20.45
N THR A 306 -7.63 16.43 21.69
CA THR A 306 -6.47 17.29 22.02
C THR A 306 -5.14 16.53 22.15
N LEU A 307 -5.17 15.21 22.28
CA LEU A 307 -4.00 14.37 22.54
C LEU A 307 -3.41 13.71 21.28
N HIS A 308 -3.94 14.00 20.08
CA HIS A 308 -3.48 13.36 18.83
C HIS A 308 -2.04 13.76 18.47
N PRO A 309 -1.08 12.81 18.43
CA PRO A 309 0.27 13.08 17.94
C PRO A 309 0.27 13.38 16.44
N SER A 310 1.30 14.06 15.94
CA SER A 310 1.41 14.32 14.49
C SER A 310 1.53 12.99 13.71
N ASN A 311 0.47 12.66 12.95
CA ASN A 311 0.27 11.39 12.25
C ASN A 311 1.44 10.97 11.33
N ALA A 312 2.25 11.91 10.84
CA ALA A 312 3.35 11.64 9.91
C ALA A 312 4.54 10.88 10.55
N ASN A 313 4.89 11.17 11.80
CA ASN A 313 6.01 10.48 12.47
C ASN A 313 5.60 9.08 12.92
N PHE A 314 4.38 8.94 13.45
CA PHE A 314 3.83 7.64 13.83
C PHE A 314 3.78 6.69 12.62
N GLY A 315 3.20 7.13 11.50
CA GLY A 315 3.08 6.30 10.30
C GLY A 315 4.40 5.76 9.78
N ARG A 316 5.45 6.61 9.72
CA ARG A 316 6.81 6.17 9.34
C ARG A 316 7.37 5.13 10.31
N ASN A 317 7.32 5.41 11.61
CA ASN A 317 7.83 4.50 12.64
C ASN A 317 7.07 3.16 12.66
N LEU A 318 5.76 3.19 12.42
CA LEU A 318 4.95 1.99 12.29
C LEU A 318 5.42 1.19 11.07
N HIS A 319 5.45 1.81 9.89
CA HIS A 319 5.86 1.16 8.65
C HIS A 319 7.24 0.51 8.77
N ASP A 320 8.25 1.24 9.26
CA ASP A 320 9.62 0.70 9.40
C ASP A 320 9.71 -0.50 10.34
N ARG A 321 8.87 -0.52 11.40
CA ARG A 321 8.82 -1.62 12.36
C ARG A 321 8.16 -2.87 11.79
N VAL A 322 7.07 -2.72 11.03
CA VAL A 322 6.22 -3.86 10.62
C VAL A 322 6.43 -4.31 9.18
N ARG A 323 7.11 -3.51 8.33
CA ARG A 323 7.24 -3.79 6.89
C ARG A 323 7.72 -5.21 6.59
N LYS A 324 8.66 -5.75 7.39
CA LYS A 324 9.22 -7.10 7.22
C LYS A 324 8.34 -8.25 7.73
N GLY A 325 7.17 -7.93 8.26
CA GLY A 325 6.12 -8.87 8.63
C GLY A 325 4.92 -8.84 7.67
N ILE A 326 4.99 -8.08 6.58
CA ILE A 326 3.91 -7.92 5.60
C ILE A 326 4.31 -8.59 4.29
N PHE A 327 3.38 -9.33 3.70
CA PHE A 327 3.61 -10.22 2.58
C PHE A 327 2.56 -10.05 1.50
N MET A 328 2.99 -10.15 0.25
CA MET A 328 2.10 -10.28 -0.89
C MET A 328 1.90 -11.76 -1.20
N LEU A 329 0.64 -12.21 -1.28
CA LEU A 329 0.31 -13.53 -1.80
C LEU A 329 0.28 -13.46 -3.32
N ALA A 330 1.01 -14.37 -3.96
CA ALA A 330 1.15 -14.42 -5.41
C ALA A 330 1.03 -15.85 -5.95
N ALA A 331 0.53 -15.94 -7.18
CA ALA A 331 0.58 -17.15 -8.00
C ALA A 331 1.39 -16.83 -9.26
N GLY A 332 2.55 -17.46 -9.42
CA GLY A 332 3.49 -17.11 -10.48
C GLY A 332 4.00 -15.66 -10.32
N ARG A 333 3.73 -14.81 -11.32
CA ARG A 333 4.14 -13.40 -11.32
C ARG A 333 3.05 -12.41 -10.85
N GLU A 334 1.86 -12.92 -10.54
CA GLU A 334 0.70 -12.08 -10.22
C GLU A 334 0.43 -12.11 -8.71
N GLY A 335 0.59 -10.96 -8.06
CA GLY A 335 0.11 -10.75 -6.69
C GLY A 335 -1.39 -10.47 -6.67
N PHE A 336 -2.11 -11.01 -5.68
CA PHE A 336 -3.57 -10.89 -5.61
C PHE A 336 -4.13 -10.50 -4.24
N CYS A 337 -3.41 -10.76 -3.15
CA CYS A 337 -3.83 -10.40 -1.79
C CYS A 337 -2.64 -10.00 -0.92
N THR A 338 -2.94 -9.37 0.19
CA THR A 338 -2.00 -9.09 1.27
C THR A 338 -2.13 -10.14 2.38
N ALA A 339 -1.03 -10.44 3.06
CA ALA A 339 -0.99 -11.25 4.27
C ALA A 339 0.04 -10.65 5.25
N PHE A 340 -0.03 -11.02 6.52
CA PHE A 340 0.92 -10.53 7.53
C PHE A 340 1.20 -11.57 8.62
N ALA A 341 2.40 -11.55 9.17
CA ALA A 341 2.85 -12.55 10.13
C ALA A 341 2.23 -12.36 11.52
N VAL A 342 1.55 -13.40 11.99
CA VAL A 342 0.97 -13.49 13.36
C VAL A 342 1.71 -14.49 14.24
N ARG A 343 2.45 -15.42 13.62
CA ARG A 343 3.49 -16.26 14.24
C ARG A 343 4.66 -16.37 13.25
N PRO A 344 5.86 -16.83 13.65
CA PRO A 344 7.01 -16.87 12.76
C PRO A 344 6.76 -17.55 11.41
N SER A 345 5.97 -18.62 11.35
CA SER A 345 5.67 -19.34 10.11
C SER A 345 4.17 -19.33 9.75
N VAL A 346 3.39 -18.43 10.35
CA VAL A 346 1.93 -18.33 10.12
C VAL A 346 1.57 -16.89 9.79
N LEU A 347 0.98 -16.70 8.62
CA LEU A 347 0.48 -15.40 8.16
C LEU A 347 -1.05 -15.39 8.23
N ALA A 348 -1.64 -14.27 8.63
CA ALA A 348 -3.06 -14.02 8.54
C ALA A 348 -3.41 -13.30 7.23
N THR A 349 -4.60 -13.57 6.70
CA THR A 349 -5.19 -12.94 5.51
C THR A 349 -6.71 -13.15 5.55
N ASN A 350 -7.46 -12.74 4.52
CA ASN A 350 -8.88 -13.06 4.42
C ASN A 350 -9.12 -14.51 3.99
N ALA A 351 -10.26 -15.07 4.37
CA ALA A 351 -10.67 -16.39 3.93
C ALA A 351 -10.98 -16.40 2.42
N HIS A 352 -11.56 -15.33 1.87
CA HIS A 352 -11.78 -15.23 0.42
C HIS A 352 -10.46 -15.21 -0.36
N CYS A 353 -9.37 -14.66 0.20
CA CYS A 353 -8.04 -14.71 -0.41
C CYS A 353 -7.53 -16.16 -0.51
N ILE A 354 -7.77 -16.97 0.53
CA ILE A 354 -7.46 -18.41 0.52
C ILE A 354 -8.32 -19.15 -0.52
N ALA A 355 -9.61 -18.86 -0.60
CA ALA A 355 -10.49 -19.44 -1.62
C ALA A 355 -10.02 -19.08 -3.04
N ALA A 356 -9.64 -17.82 -3.23
CA ALA A 356 -9.11 -17.30 -4.49
C ALA A 356 -7.74 -17.92 -4.85
N ALA A 357 -6.90 -18.23 -3.86
CA ALA A 357 -5.64 -18.95 -4.05
C ALA A 357 -5.89 -20.40 -4.49
N LYS A 358 -6.83 -21.10 -3.84
CA LYS A 358 -7.22 -22.47 -4.21
C LYS A 358 -7.79 -22.55 -5.63
N ARG A 359 -8.60 -21.56 -6.04
CA ARG A 359 -9.15 -21.48 -7.42
C ARG A 359 -8.09 -21.24 -8.48
N ARG A 360 -7.07 -20.41 -8.19
CA ARG A 360 -5.94 -20.17 -9.09
C ARG A 360 -5.11 -21.43 -9.32
N GLY A 361 -4.98 -22.27 -8.29
CA GLY A 361 -4.13 -23.45 -8.33
C GLY A 361 -2.64 -23.11 -8.43
N GLY A 362 -1.80 -24.12 -8.67
CA GLY A 362 -0.36 -23.96 -8.73
C GLY A 362 0.31 -23.65 -7.39
N THR A 363 1.58 -23.29 -7.44
CA THR A 363 2.37 -22.96 -6.24
C THR A 363 2.07 -21.53 -5.80
N ILE A 364 1.43 -21.39 -4.65
CA ILE A 364 1.21 -20.11 -3.99
C ILE A 364 2.46 -19.74 -3.17
N VAL A 365 2.91 -18.50 -3.33
CA VAL A 365 4.05 -17.97 -2.58
C VAL A 365 3.65 -16.72 -1.80
N ALA A 366 4.31 -16.52 -0.65
CA ALA A 366 4.28 -15.29 0.11
C ALA A 366 5.59 -14.53 -0.13
N LEU A 367 5.49 -13.35 -0.73
CA LEU A 367 6.62 -12.48 -1.06
C LEU A 367 6.75 -11.40 0.01
N GLU A 368 7.92 -11.28 0.64
CA GLU A 368 8.15 -10.27 1.67
C GLU A 368 8.14 -8.85 1.07
N ASN A 369 7.48 -7.90 1.76
CA ASN A 369 7.52 -6.49 1.39
C ASN A 369 8.97 -5.96 1.34
N GLU A 370 9.26 -5.19 0.29
CA GLU A 370 10.61 -4.68 0.00
C GLU A 370 11.68 -5.80 -0.10
N GLY A 371 11.25 -7.05 -0.32
CA GLY A 371 12.14 -8.19 -0.54
C GLY A 371 12.68 -8.26 -1.98
N ARG A 372 12.32 -7.29 -2.84
CA ARG A 372 12.69 -7.21 -4.28
C ARG A 372 12.42 -8.52 -5.05
N GLY A 373 11.37 -9.25 -4.65
CA GLY A 373 11.02 -10.56 -5.20
C GLY A 373 11.99 -11.70 -4.85
N GLN A 374 13.06 -11.43 -4.09
CA GLN A 374 14.09 -12.42 -3.74
C GLN A 374 13.74 -13.20 -2.47
N ILE A 375 13.02 -12.57 -1.54
CA ILE A 375 12.57 -13.20 -0.30
C ILE A 375 11.15 -13.71 -0.52
N SER A 376 11.05 -15.00 -0.82
CA SER A 376 9.80 -15.70 -1.09
C SER A 376 9.70 -16.98 -0.26
N PHE A 377 8.49 -17.28 0.21
CA PHE A 377 8.21 -18.49 0.95
C PHE A 377 7.05 -19.26 0.30
N ALA A 378 7.21 -20.57 0.13
CA ALA A 378 6.13 -21.41 -0.36
C ALA A 378 5.04 -21.53 0.70
N VAL A 379 3.77 -21.40 0.29
CA VAL A 379 2.64 -21.66 1.17
C VAL A 379 2.44 -23.16 1.32
N THR A 380 2.53 -23.66 2.55
CA THR A 380 2.49 -25.09 2.88
C THR A 380 1.12 -25.57 3.33
N SER A 381 0.30 -24.68 3.90
CA SER A 381 -1.07 -25.00 4.30
C SER A 381 -1.93 -23.74 4.33
N MET A 382 -3.24 -23.87 4.08
CA MET A 382 -4.18 -22.76 4.15
C MET A 382 -5.45 -23.19 4.90
N ARG A 383 -5.87 -22.41 5.90
CA ARG A 383 -7.05 -22.68 6.74
C ARG A 383 -7.92 -21.42 6.84
N THR A 384 -9.23 -21.59 6.68
CA THR A 384 -10.22 -20.51 6.82
C THR A 384 -10.97 -20.65 8.14
N HIS A 385 -11.60 -19.57 8.60
CA HIS A 385 -12.49 -19.63 9.76
C HIS A 385 -13.59 -20.68 9.57
N PRO A 386 -13.94 -21.51 10.58
CA PRO A 386 -14.94 -22.58 10.44
C PRO A 386 -16.34 -22.08 10.04
N GLN A 387 -16.68 -20.85 10.44
CA GLN A 387 -17.95 -20.20 10.10
C GLN A 387 -17.90 -19.43 8.77
N TYR A 388 -16.75 -19.34 8.10
CA TYR A 388 -16.66 -18.68 6.81
C TYR A 388 -17.49 -19.42 5.75
N ARG A 389 -18.23 -18.67 4.95
CA ARG A 389 -18.97 -19.16 3.78
C ARG A 389 -18.67 -18.24 2.60
N ASP A 390 -18.34 -18.82 1.44
CA ASP A 390 -18.11 -18.08 0.19
C ASP A 390 -19.48 -17.78 -0.45
N SER A 391 -20.22 -16.82 0.14
CA SER A 391 -21.54 -16.38 -0.29
C SER A 391 -21.60 -14.85 -0.31
N ALA A 392 -22.19 -14.29 -1.37
CA ALA A 392 -22.41 -12.86 -1.50
C ALA A 392 -23.55 -12.36 -0.59
N ASP A 393 -24.44 -13.24 -0.16
CA ASP A 393 -25.69 -12.89 0.53
C ASP A 393 -25.55 -12.86 2.06
N GLN A 394 -24.45 -13.40 2.59
CA GLN A 394 -24.25 -13.54 4.03
C GLN A 394 -22.87 -13.06 4.47
N LEU A 395 -22.86 -12.07 5.36
CA LEU A 395 -21.64 -11.62 6.00
C LEU A 395 -21.18 -12.67 7.04
N THR A 396 -20.07 -13.33 6.75
CA THR A 396 -19.44 -14.33 7.64
C THR A 396 -18.01 -13.91 8.02
N PRO A 397 -17.43 -14.47 9.09
CA PRO A 397 -16.05 -14.16 9.49
C PRO A 397 -15.03 -14.46 8.38
N ASP A 398 -14.61 -13.43 7.67
CA ASP A 398 -13.73 -13.54 6.50
C ASP A 398 -12.25 -13.44 6.91
N VAL A 399 -11.83 -14.39 7.75
CA VAL A 399 -10.44 -14.49 8.22
C VAL A 399 -9.87 -15.87 7.98
N GLY A 400 -8.57 -15.92 7.70
CA GLY A 400 -7.86 -17.15 7.45
C GLY A 400 -6.38 -17.03 7.79
N VAL A 401 -5.71 -18.18 7.83
CA VAL A 401 -4.27 -18.26 8.01
C VAL A 401 -3.63 -19.12 6.94
N VAL A 402 -2.42 -18.75 6.55
CA VAL A 402 -1.56 -19.53 5.68
C VAL A 402 -0.26 -19.83 6.41
N SER A 403 0.22 -21.06 6.30
CA SER A 403 1.54 -21.45 6.81
C SER A 403 2.55 -21.33 5.69
N ILE A 404 3.76 -20.88 6.01
CA ILE A 404 4.85 -20.71 5.07
C ILE A 404 6.01 -21.66 5.37
N SER A 405 6.79 -22.02 4.36
CA SER A 405 7.94 -22.93 4.50
C SER A 405 9.11 -22.35 5.32
N GLY A 406 9.15 -21.03 5.52
CA GLY A 406 10.20 -20.34 6.27
C GLY A 406 9.69 -19.60 7.50
N ARG A 407 10.45 -18.58 7.91
CA ARG A 407 10.11 -17.72 9.06
C ARG A 407 10.13 -16.26 8.65
N ALA A 408 9.06 -15.54 8.96
CA ALA A 408 8.98 -14.09 8.80
C ALA A 408 10.01 -13.39 9.69
N ALA A 409 10.64 -12.34 9.16
CA ALA A 409 11.64 -11.56 9.87
C ALA A 409 11.02 -10.69 10.99
N ALA A 410 9.75 -10.31 10.85
CA ALA A 410 8.99 -9.65 11.90
C ALA A 410 7.60 -10.29 12.07
N VAL A 411 7.11 -10.30 13.30
CA VAL A 411 5.75 -10.74 13.66
C VAL A 411 5.01 -9.52 14.20
N LEU A 412 3.79 -9.30 13.72
CA LEU A 412 2.98 -8.15 14.11
C LEU A 412 2.33 -8.40 15.48
N GLU A 413 2.28 -7.36 16.30
CA GLU A 413 1.62 -7.40 17.60
C GLU A 413 0.10 -7.27 17.43
N LEU A 414 -0.65 -8.22 18.00
CA LEU A 414 -2.12 -8.22 17.94
C LEU A 414 -2.68 -7.51 19.16
N ALA A 415 -3.75 -6.73 18.96
CA ALA A 415 -4.45 -6.09 20.06
C ALA A 415 -5.12 -7.11 20.98
N SER A 416 -5.08 -6.85 22.28
CA SER A 416 -5.79 -7.62 23.30
C SER A 416 -7.30 -7.39 23.23
N ARG A 417 -8.09 -8.27 23.86
CA ARG A 417 -9.55 -8.13 23.92
C ARG A 417 -10.01 -6.81 24.54
N GLU A 418 -9.26 -6.26 25.50
CA GLU A 418 -9.54 -4.96 26.10
C GLU A 418 -9.28 -3.82 25.11
N GLU A 419 -8.16 -3.86 24.40
CA GLU A 419 -7.83 -2.87 23.36
C GLU A 419 -8.82 -2.92 22.18
N LEU A 420 -9.31 -4.11 21.83
CA LEU A 420 -10.35 -4.30 20.82
C LEU A 420 -11.71 -3.74 21.27
N ALA A 421 -12.08 -3.95 22.54
CA ALA A 421 -13.32 -3.40 23.10
C ALA A 421 -13.27 -1.87 23.23
N ALA A 422 -12.06 -1.30 23.37
CA ALA A 422 -11.84 0.14 23.44
C ALA A 422 -11.81 0.84 22.08
N ALA A 423 -11.67 0.09 20.97
CA ALA A 423 -11.71 0.66 19.63
C ALA A 423 -13.12 1.11 19.27
N GLY A 424 -13.25 2.29 18.66
CA GLY A 424 -14.56 2.87 18.37
C GLY A 424 -14.56 3.82 17.19
N ALA A 425 -15.75 4.32 16.84
CA ALA A 425 -15.92 5.31 15.79
C ALA A 425 -15.08 6.58 16.06
N GLY A 426 -14.46 7.11 15.01
CA GLY A 426 -13.57 8.28 15.08
C GLY A 426 -12.10 7.91 15.30
N ASP A 427 -11.78 6.70 15.74
CA ASP A 427 -10.39 6.30 15.97
C ASP A 427 -9.59 6.26 14.66
N ASP A 428 -8.38 6.83 14.70
CA ASP A 428 -7.39 6.68 13.63
C ASP A 428 -6.95 5.22 13.51
N VAL A 429 -6.97 4.73 12.27
CA VAL A 429 -6.45 3.43 11.88
C VAL A 429 -5.52 3.53 10.69
N TYR A 430 -4.62 2.56 10.58
CA TYR A 430 -3.62 2.52 9.52
C TYR A 430 -3.65 1.16 8.85
N LEU A 431 -3.48 1.14 7.53
CA LEU A 431 -3.44 -0.08 6.74
C LEU A 431 -2.14 -0.11 5.94
N ILE A 432 -1.55 -1.30 5.81
CA ILE A 432 -0.35 -1.49 4.99
C ILE A 432 -0.53 -2.76 4.14
N GLY A 433 -0.55 -2.60 2.82
CA GLY A 433 -0.73 -3.74 1.91
C GLY A 433 -0.54 -3.39 0.44
N PHE A 434 -0.79 -4.35 -0.45
CA PHE A 434 -0.39 -4.25 -1.86
C PHE A 434 -1.57 -3.93 -2.75
N PRO A 435 -1.71 -2.70 -3.27
CA PRO A 435 -2.77 -2.39 -4.23
C PRO A 435 -2.50 -3.07 -5.58
N GLU A 436 -3.54 -3.56 -6.24
CA GLU A 436 -3.49 -4.33 -7.50
C GLU A 436 -2.72 -3.63 -8.62
N ARG A 437 -2.76 -2.28 -8.69
CA ARG A 437 -1.94 -1.53 -9.66
C ARG A 437 -0.42 -1.65 -9.43
N LEU A 438 0.00 -2.17 -8.28
CA LEU A 438 1.40 -2.34 -7.83
C LEU A 438 1.72 -3.80 -7.44
N THR A 439 0.90 -4.78 -7.82
CA THR A 439 1.13 -6.21 -7.47
C THR A 439 2.14 -6.93 -8.37
N ASP A 440 3.17 -6.22 -8.84
CA ASP A 440 4.28 -6.87 -9.55
C ASP A 440 5.07 -7.74 -8.56
N ALA A 441 4.99 -9.06 -8.74
CA ALA A 441 5.72 -10.04 -7.93
C ALA A 441 7.24 -9.86 -7.98
N ALA A 442 7.77 -9.21 -9.01
CA ALA A 442 9.20 -8.92 -9.10
C ALA A 442 9.66 -7.86 -8.09
N ASN A 443 8.77 -6.96 -7.66
CA ASN A 443 9.12 -5.91 -6.73
C ASN A 443 7.94 -5.54 -5.81
N PRO A 444 7.60 -6.40 -4.83
CA PRO A 444 6.50 -6.13 -3.91
C PRO A 444 6.81 -4.93 -3.02
N VAL A 445 6.01 -3.87 -3.17
CA VAL A 445 6.06 -2.68 -2.30
C VAL A 445 4.66 -2.37 -1.78
N ALA A 446 4.49 -2.45 -0.46
CA ALA A 446 3.23 -2.16 0.19
C ALA A 446 2.98 -0.65 0.27
N THR A 447 1.71 -0.26 0.12
CA THR A 447 1.21 1.10 0.32
C THR A 447 0.69 1.27 1.74
N PHE A 448 1.07 2.37 2.36
CA PHE A 448 0.55 2.82 3.66
C PHE A 448 -0.69 3.71 3.46
N LEU A 449 -1.77 3.44 4.19
CA LEU A 449 -2.98 4.25 4.23
C LEU A 449 -3.30 4.65 5.67
N ALA A 450 -3.75 5.89 5.86
CA ALA A 450 -4.39 6.35 7.08
C ALA A 450 -5.90 6.50 6.83
N ALA A 451 -6.70 6.21 7.86
CA ALA A 451 -8.15 6.19 7.81
C ALA A 451 -8.73 6.35 9.21
N ASN A 452 -10.05 6.43 9.30
CA ASN A 452 -10.81 6.48 10.54
C ASN A 452 -11.82 5.33 10.60
N ILE A 453 -12.08 4.84 11.81
CA ILE A 453 -13.18 3.90 12.06
C ILE A 453 -14.50 4.67 11.95
N GLY A 454 -15.40 4.22 11.09
CA GLY A 454 -16.77 4.74 11.01
C GLY A 454 -17.68 4.15 12.09
N ARG A 455 -17.59 2.83 12.31
CA ARG A 455 -18.31 2.09 13.37
C ARG A 455 -17.75 0.68 13.52
N ILE A 456 -18.04 0.05 14.65
CA ILE A 456 -17.82 -1.38 14.87
C ILE A 456 -19.16 -2.02 15.20
N THR A 457 -19.50 -3.09 14.50
CA THR A 457 -20.83 -3.73 14.55
C THR A 457 -20.73 -5.26 14.57
N GLY A 458 -21.84 -5.92 14.85
CA GLY A 458 -21.95 -7.37 14.63
C GLY A 458 -22.09 -7.70 13.13
N GLY A 459 -22.11 -8.99 12.80
CA GLY A 459 -22.24 -9.48 11.42
C GLY A 459 -23.54 -9.10 10.70
N ASN A 460 -24.53 -8.56 11.40
CA ASN A 460 -25.76 -8.02 10.81
C ASN A 460 -25.70 -6.50 10.56
N GLY A 461 -24.53 -5.87 10.74
CA GLY A 461 -24.35 -4.43 10.59
C GLY A 461 -24.99 -3.58 11.70
N ARG A 462 -25.54 -4.19 12.75
CA ARG A 462 -26.16 -3.50 13.90
C ARG A 462 -25.18 -3.38 15.07
N PRO A 463 -25.37 -2.39 15.96
CA PRO A 463 -24.64 -2.34 17.22
C PRO A 463 -24.75 -3.68 17.96
N ALA A 464 -23.63 -4.15 18.47
CA ALA A 464 -23.54 -5.41 19.20
C ALA A 464 -22.65 -5.22 20.44
N PRO A 465 -22.79 -6.06 21.47
CA PRO A 465 -21.86 -6.06 22.60
C PRO A 465 -20.41 -6.20 22.12
N ALA A 466 -19.45 -5.66 22.86
CA ALA A 466 -18.04 -5.70 22.49
C ALA A 466 -17.52 -7.13 22.22
N ALA A 467 -18.13 -8.17 22.79
CA ALA A 467 -17.76 -9.56 22.47
C ALA A 467 -18.14 -9.96 21.03
N ASP A 468 -19.26 -9.46 20.52
CA ASP A 468 -19.87 -9.86 19.25
C ASP A 468 -19.67 -8.84 18.12
N ALA A 469 -19.14 -7.64 18.45
CA ALA A 469 -18.87 -6.57 17.49
C ALA A 469 -17.54 -6.77 16.74
N TRP A 470 -17.54 -7.67 15.75
CA TRP A 470 -16.33 -8.06 15.01
C TRP A 470 -16.18 -7.42 13.62
N LEU A 471 -17.17 -6.68 13.14
CA LEU A 471 -17.11 -5.98 11.85
C LEU A 471 -16.65 -4.54 12.05
N ILE A 472 -15.50 -4.18 11.47
CA ILE A 472 -14.90 -2.85 11.56
C ILE A 472 -15.18 -2.11 10.27
N GLN A 473 -16.00 -1.06 10.28
CA GLN A 473 -16.16 -0.16 9.14
C GLN A 473 -15.11 0.94 9.20
N HIS A 474 -14.40 1.21 8.11
CA HIS A 474 -13.43 2.29 8.00
C HIS A 474 -13.48 2.98 6.63
N ASP A 475 -12.92 4.18 6.52
CA ASP A 475 -12.95 5.01 5.30
C ASP A 475 -11.67 4.94 4.45
N ALA A 476 -10.79 3.99 4.76
CA ALA A 476 -9.54 3.78 4.01
C ALA A 476 -9.81 3.62 2.50
N ARG A 477 -9.09 4.40 1.69
CA ARG A 477 -9.14 4.33 0.22
C ARG A 477 -8.37 3.12 -0.32
N SER A 478 -8.73 1.92 0.13
CA SER A 478 -8.09 0.67 -0.30
C SER A 478 -8.66 0.20 -1.65
N THR A 479 -7.78 -0.30 -2.52
CA THR A 479 -8.15 -0.95 -3.78
C THR A 479 -8.14 -2.47 -3.63
N SER A 480 -8.58 -3.16 -4.69
CA SER A 480 -8.29 -4.59 -4.88
C SER A 480 -6.78 -4.86 -4.70
N GLY A 481 -6.43 -6.05 -4.18
CA GLY A 481 -5.09 -6.43 -3.72
C GLY A 481 -4.78 -6.13 -2.24
N MET A 482 -5.37 -5.06 -1.67
CA MET A 482 -5.19 -4.72 -0.25
C MET A 482 -6.07 -5.56 0.69
N ASN A 483 -6.88 -6.47 0.16
CA ASN A 483 -7.58 -7.45 0.98
C ASN A 483 -6.56 -8.33 1.70
N GLY A 484 -6.78 -8.55 2.99
CA GLY A 484 -5.87 -9.25 3.88
C GLY A 484 -4.85 -8.36 4.58
N SER A 485 -4.86 -7.05 4.32
CA SER A 485 -3.97 -6.10 5.01
C SER A 485 -4.30 -6.00 6.49
N PRO A 486 -3.29 -5.89 7.37
CA PRO A 486 -3.52 -5.57 8.77
C PRO A 486 -4.11 -4.16 8.92
N VAL A 487 -5.08 -4.02 9.81
CA VAL A 487 -5.62 -2.75 10.29
C VAL A 487 -5.02 -2.47 11.65
N PHE A 488 -4.22 -1.41 11.77
CA PHE A 488 -3.54 -1.01 13.00
C PHE A 488 -4.29 0.10 13.73
N ASN A 489 -4.27 0.08 15.06
CA ASN A 489 -4.68 1.23 15.88
C ASN A 489 -3.54 2.25 16.03
N GLY A 490 -3.83 3.38 16.71
CA GLY A 490 -2.84 4.42 17.05
C GLY A 490 -1.70 4.01 17.99
N GLN A 491 -1.65 2.75 18.45
CA GLN A 491 -0.53 2.17 19.20
C GLN A 491 0.33 1.25 18.33
N GLY A 492 -0.06 0.99 17.09
CA GLY A 492 0.65 0.11 16.16
C GLY A 492 0.32 -1.37 16.34
N LYS A 493 -0.76 -1.71 17.06
CA LYS A 493 -1.25 -3.08 17.21
C LYS A 493 -2.33 -3.38 16.19
N VAL A 494 -2.36 -4.60 15.69
CA VAL A 494 -3.36 -5.06 14.71
C VAL A 494 -4.69 -5.27 15.43
N ILE A 495 -5.72 -4.55 15.02
CA ILE A 495 -7.10 -4.69 15.51
C ILE A 495 -7.99 -5.48 14.55
N GLY A 496 -7.60 -5.61 13.28
CA GLY A 496 -8.35 -6.38 12.30
C GLY A 496 -7.63 -6.64 10.99
N ILE A 497 -8.33 -7.30 10.07
CA ILE A 497 -7.90 -7.67 8.71
C ILE A 497 -8.84 -6.99 7.72
N ASN A 498 -8.32 -6.12 6.87
CA ASN A 498 -9.11 -5.42 5.84
C ASN A 498 -9.67 -6.42 4.83
N ALA A 499 -11.00 -6.48 4.69
CA ALA A 499 -11.73 -7.33 3.75
C ALA A 499 -12.21 -6.58 2.50
N GLY A 500 -12.06 -5.25 2.47
CA GLY A 500 -12.45 -4.42 1.32
C GLY A 500 -13.93 -4.00 1.36
N SER A 501 -14.57 -3.88 0.20
CA SER A 501 -15.98 -3.51 0.12
C SER A 501 -16.88 -4.73 0.26
N TYR A 502 -17.94 -4.61 1.06
CA TYR A 502 -19.14 -5.44 0.93
C TYR A 502 -20.14 -4.68 0.05
N LEU A 503 -20.77 -5.37 -0.89
CA LEU A 503 -21.82 -4.79 -1.72
C LEU A 503 -23.01 -4.43 -0.82
N GLU A 504 -23.31 -3.13 -0.67
CA GLU A 504 -24.62 -2.68 -0.21
C GLU A 504 -25.55 -2.75 -1.43
N GLY A 505 -25.99 -3.96 -1.79
CA GLY A 505 -27.00 -4.16 -2.80
C GLY A 505 -28.36 -3.76 -2.25
N ASN A 506 -28.80 -2.53 -2.52
CA ASN A 506 -30.22 -2.21 -2.41
C ASN A 506 -30.85 -2.40 -3.79
N ASP A 507 -31.81 -3.31 -3.88
CA ASP A 507 -32.76 -3.31 -4.99
C ASP A 507 -33.57 -2.01 -4.92
N GLU A 508 -33.32 -1.06 -5.83
CA GLU A 508 -34.17 0.12 -5.97
C GLU A 508 -35.09 -0.07 -7.18
N THR A 509 -36.41 -0.04 -6.94
CA THR A 509 -37.40 -0.11 -8.02
C THR A 509 -37.51 1.26 -8.69
N ILE A 510 -36.90 1.41 -9.86
CA ILE A 510 -37.03 2.61 -10.69
C ILE A 510 -38.04 2.30 -11.79
N SER A 511 -39.15 3.06 -11.85
CA SER A 511 -40.17 2.94 -12.90
C SER A 511 -40.81 1.54 -13.01
N GLY A 512 -41.00 0.84 -11.88
CA GLY A 512 -41.60 -0.49 -11.86
C GLY A 512 -40.68 -1.63 -12.30
N GLN A 513 -39.42 -1.34 -12.64
CA GLN A 513 -38.38 -2.35 -12.87
C GLN A 513 -37.45 -2.41 -11.65
N LYS A 514 -37.19 -3.64 -11.20
CA LYS A 514 -36.24 -3.92 -10.13
C LYS A 514 -34.84 -3.73 -10.71
N THR A 515 -34.18 -2.62 -10.37
CA THR A 515 -32.85 -2.31 -10.86
C THR A 515 -31.89 -2.43 -9.69
N GLU A 516 -30.89 -3.29 -9.80
CA GLU A 516 -29.82 -3.40 -8.82
C GLU A 516 -28.94 -2.14 -8.94
N VAL A 517 -29.15 -1.16 -8.07
CA VAL A 517 -28.34 0.05 -8.04
C VAL A 517 -27.18 -0.18 -7.08
N VAL A 518 -26.05 -0.66 -7.61
CA VAL A 518 -24.81 -0.83 -6.84
C VAL A 518 -24.20 0.55 -6.57
N LYS A 519 -24.65 1.23 -5.51
CA LYS A 519 -23.94 2.40 -4.96
C LYS A 519 -22.67 1.88 -4.29
N ALA A 520 -21.50 2.19 -4.84
CA ALA A 520 -20.23 1.86 -4.20
C ALA A 520 -20.13 2.63 -2.87
N SER A 521 -20.33 1.93 -1.75
CA SER A 521 -20.19 2.52 -0.42
C SER A 521 -18.78 3.11 -0.27
N PRO A 522 -18.63 4.37 0.21
CA PRO A 522 -17.31 4.96 0.44
C PRO A 522 -16.56 4.24 1.57
N TYR A 523 -17.26 3.38 2.31
CA TYR A 523 -16.71 2.61 3.41
C TYR A 523 -16.20 1.25 2.95
N LYS A 524 -15.16 0.82 3.64
CA LYS A 524 -14.58 -0.51 3.57
C LYS A 524 -14.75 -1.17 4.92
N PHE A 525 -14.58 -2.49 4.93
CA PHE A 525 -14.81 -3.30 6.10
C PHE A 525 -13.57 -4.14 6.40
N GLY A 526 -13.31 -4.30 7.69
CA GLY A 526 -12.32 -5.21 8.23
C GLY A 526 -12.94 -6.17 9.23
N MET A 527 -12.27 -7.30 9.42
CA MET A 527 -12.64 -8.35 10.37
C MET A 527 -11.78 -8.23 11.61
N ARG A 528 -12.39 -8.20 12.80
CA ARG A 528 -11.65 -8.08 14.06
C ARG A 528 -10.67 -9.24 14.25
N ILE A 529 -9.50 -8.91 14.78
CA ILE A 529 -8.34 -9.82 14.76
C ILE A 529 -8.51 -11.07 15.63
N ASP A 530 -9.32 -10.99 16.69
CA ASP A 530 -9.58 -12.10 17.62
C ASP A 530 -10.43 -13.22 16.99
N LEU A 531 -11.04 -13.00 15.82
CA LEU A 531 -11.63 -14.07 15.01
C LEU A 531 -10.58 -15.14 14.62
N LEU A 532 -9.29 -14.80 14.59
CA LEU A 532 -8.21 -15.77 14.34
C LEU A 532 -8.08 -16.83 15.44
N ASP A 533 -8.58 -16.58 16.66
CA ASP A 533 -8.51 -17.52 17.78
C ASP A 533 -9.16 -18.87 17.43
N ALA A 534 -10.21 -18.86 16.59
CA ALA A 534 -10.89 -20.08 16.16
C ALA A 534 -10.05 -20.97 15.21
N ILE A 535 -8.95 -20.42 14.66
CA ILE A 535 -8.10 -21.09 13.66
C ILE A 535 -6.70 -21.39 14.23
N LEU A 536 -6.23 -20.54 15.14
CA LEU A 536 -4.89 -20.58 15.73
C LEU A 536 -4.77 -21.50 16.96
N ARG A 537 -5.90 -21.94 17.52
CA ARG A 537 -5.97 -22.91 18.62
C ARG A 537 -5.52 -24.31 18.20
#